data_AF-A0A6M5J6E7-F1
#
_entry.id   AF-A0A6M5J6E7-F1
#
_cell.length_a   1.000
_cell.length_b   1.000
_cell.length_c   1.000
_cell.angle_alpha   90.00
_cell.angle_beta   90.00
_cell.angle_gamma   90.00
#
_symmetry.space_group_name_H-M   'P 1'
#
loop_
_entity.id
_entity.type
_entity.pdbx_description
1 polymer ?
#
loop_
_entity_poly.entity_id
_entity_poly.type
_entity_poly.pdbx_seq_one_letter_code
_entity_poly.pdbx_strand_id
1 'polypeptide(L)'
;MSAKELAEMLHLPDPESAGSRRVNKAFADLQENELVRRERNPGHVPSTVVLFPGGGGEEWDDTKLQEGYITLPIELWERGWIVTLSGTAIALLVILRELTGGRSAPRGIYVEAHRKREYGLSDDTWTKGTKELREAGLLRIIEEVETSRGEPRRRNLHTLLLDNLKNYHPGEVPEDAAAASEPVGPHFE
;
A
#
# COMPACT_ATOMS: atom_id res chain seq x y z
N MET A 1 -18.63 16.52 13.45
CA MET A 1 -19.79 16.31 12.58
C MET A 1 -20.58 15.10 13.07
N SER A 2 -21.92 15.11 12.96
CA SER A 2 -22.78 13.98 13.35
C SER A 2 -22.76 12.87 12.30
N ALA A 3 -23.18 11.65 12.67
CA ALA A 3 -23.21 10.52 11.74
C ALA A 3 -24.22 10.70 10.59
N LYS A 4 -25.31 11.43 10.85
CA LYS A 4 -26.32 11.79 9.86
C LYS A 4 -25.76 12.74 8.81
N GLU A 5 -25.16 13.85 9.26
CA GLU A 5 -24.54 14.85 8.36
C GLU A 5 -23.46 14.21 7.48
N LEU A 6 -22.67 13.28 8.04
CA LEU A 6 -21.68 12.52 7.27
C LEU A 6 -22.33 11.56 6.25
N ALA A 7 -23.44 10.92 6.61
CA ALA A 7 -24.17 10.08 5.67
C ALA A 7 -24.78 10.90 4.52
N GLU A 8 -25.25 12.12 4.79
CA GLU A 8 -25.73 13.07 3.78
C GLU A 8 -24.60 13.55 2.86
N MET A 9 -23.45 13.94 3.43
CA MET A 9 -22.27 14.35 2.65
C MET A 9 -21.73 13.24 1.75
N LEU A 10 -21.70 12.01 2.25
CA LEU A 10 -21.27 10.82 1.50
C LEU A 10 -22.36 10.29 0.55
N HIS A 11 -23.50 10.98 0.46
CA HIS A 11 -24.65 10.61 -0.36
C HIS A 11 -25.10 9.16 -0.15
N LEU A 12 -25.07 8.71 1.11
CA LEU A 12 -25.52 7.38 1.48
C LEU A 12 -27.06 7.32 1.46
N PRO A 13 -27.65 6.19 1.01
CA PRO A 13 -29.09 6.01 1.08
C PRO A 13 -29.58 5.99 2.53
N ASP A 14 -30.73 6.60 2.78
CA ASP A 14 -31.39 6.67 4.09
C ASP A 14 -30.46 7.20 5.22
N PRO A 15 -30.07 8.48 5.15
CA PRO A 15 -29.13 9.07 6.11
C PRO A 15 -29.65 9.10 7.55
N GLU A 16 -30.97 9.14 7.74
CA GLU A 16 -31.61 9.13 9.07
C GLU A 16 -31.44 7.80 9.81
N SER A 17 -31.29 6.69 9.07
CA SER A 17 -31.27 5.35 9.66
C SER A 17 -30.10 4.50 9.16
N ALA A 18 -30.22 3.83 8.01
CA ALA A 18 -29.23 2.86 7.55
C ALA A 18 -27.89 3.52 7.21
N GLY A 19 -27.91 4.71 6.62
CA GLY A 19 -26.72 5.53 6.34
C GLY A 19 -25.97 5.89 7.61
N SER A 20 -26.66 6.44 8.61
CA SER A 20 -26.08 6.76 9.92
C SER A 20 -25.50 5.53 10.64
N ARG A 21 -26.15 4.35 10.54
CA ARG A 21 -25.62 3.10 11.11
C ARG A 21 -24.33 2.66 10.42
N ARG A 22 -24.26 2.76 9.09
CA ARG A 22 -23.06 2.43 8.30
C ARG A 22 -21.89 3.33 8.65
N VAL A 23 -22.12 4.64 8.79
CA VAL A 23 -21.07 5.59 9.21
C VAL A 23 -20.55 5.24 10.61
N ASN A 24 -21.45 4.95 11.56
CA ASN A 24 -21.02 4.57 12.90
C ASN A 24 -20.27 3.24 12.95
N LYS A 25 -20.66 2.26 12.12
CA LYS A 25 -19.90 1.02 11.98
C LYS A 25 -18.50 1.28 11.44
N ALA A 26 -18.38 2.04 10.35
CA ALA A 26 -17.08 2.39 9.78
C ALA A 26 -16.18 3.10 10.81
N PHE A 27 -16.72 4.01 11.62
CA PHE A 27 -15.94 4.61 12.72
C PHE A 27 -15.55 3.60 13.80
N ALA A 28 -16.40 2.63 14.12
CA ALA A 28 -16.02 1.58 15.07
C ALA A 28 -14.84 0.76 14.52
N ASP A 29 -14.92 0.35 13.26
CA ASP A 29 -13.84 -0.38 12.57
C ASP A 29 -12.55 0.47 12.53
N LEU A 30 -12.63 1.77 12.26
CA LEU A 30 -11.48 2.68 12.27
C LEU A 30 -10.89 2.90 13.67
N GLN A 31 -11.72 2.91 14.72
CA GLN A 31 -11.25 3.01 16.11
C GLN A 31 -10.58 1.71 16.57
N GLU A 32 -11.10 0.56 16.16
CA GLU A 32 -10.52 -0.77 16.45
C GLU A 32 -9.13 -0.93 15.82
N ASN A 33 -8.93 -0.37 14.62
CA ASN A 33 -7.65 -0.38 13.93
C ASN A 33 -6.69 0.76 14.33
N GLU A 34 -7.02 1.53 15.38
CA GLU A 34 -6.23 2.68 15.86
C GLU A 34 -5.95 3.74 14.78
N LEU A 35 -6.87 3.91 13.83
CA LEU A 35 -6.75 4.89 12.73
C LEU A 35 -7.44 6.21 13.05
N VAL A 36 -8.38 6.20 14.00
CA VAL A 36 -9.14 7.38 14.42
C VAL A 36 -9.39 7.32 15.93
N ARG A 37 -9.26 8.46 16.61
CA ARG A 37 -9.75 8.65 17.99
C ARG A 37 -11.02 9.50 17.94
N ARG A 38 -12.09 9.00 18.54
CA ARG A 38 -13.38 9.72 18.58
C ARG A 38 -13.83 9.93 20.01
N GLU A 39 -13.95 11.18 20.42
CA GLU A 39 -14.44 11.57 21.74
C GLU A 39 -15.90 11.99 21.65
N ARG A 40 -16.75 11.39 22.48
CA ARG A 40 -18.19 11.69 22.54
C ARG A 40 -18.52 12.30 23.89
N ASN A 41 -18.81 13.58 23.88
CA ASN A 41 -19.35 14.27 25.05
C ASN A 41 -20.87 14.41 24.90
N PRO A 42 -21.68 14.01 25.90
CA PRO A 42 -23.13 14.15 25.84
C PRO A 42 -23.55 15.58 25.51
N GLY A 43 -24.46 15.74 24.53
CA GLY A 43 -24.93 17.05 24.07
C GLY A 43 -24.00 17.80 23.10
N HIS A 44 -22.80 17.27 22.82
CA HIS A 44 -21.85 17.86 21.88
C HIS A 44 -21.66 16.99 20.64
N VAL A 45 -21.29 17.65 19.54
CA VAL A 45 -20.88 16.95 18.32
C VAL A 45 -19.58 16.19 18.61
N PRO A 46 -19.46 14.91 18.19
CA PRO A 46 -18.23 14.14 18.43
C PRO A 46 -17.00 14.81 17.83
N SER A 47 -15.94 14.92 18.64
CA SER A 47 -14.61 15.30 18.16
C SER A 47 -13.95 14.07 17.57
N THR A 48 -13.32 14.23 16.41
CA THR A 48 -12.68 13.13 15.68
C THR A 48 -11.26 13.56 15.32
N VAL A 49 -10.28 12.84 15.85
CA VAL A 49 -8.85 13.05 15.60
C VAL A 49 -8.36 11.89 14.74
N VAL A 50 -7.71 12.21 13.63
CA VAL A 50 -7.09 11.20 12.75
C VAL A 50 -5.78 10.76 13.38
N LEU A 51 -5.55 9.45 13.42
CA LEU A 51 -4.34 8.86 13.97
C LEU A 51 -3.42 8.39 12.86
N PHE A 52 -2.17 8.14 13.21
CA PHE A 52 -1.14 7.69 12.28
C PHE A 52 -1.49 6.30 11.71
N PRO A 53 -1.47 6.12 10.38
CA PRO A 53 -1.91 4.88 9.72
C PRO A 53 -1.01 3.67 9.97
N GLY A 54 0.10 3.84 10.72
CA GLY A 54 0.93 2.73 11.18
C GLY A 54 0.33 1.90 12.31
N GLY A 55 -0.86 2.27 12.83
CA GLY A 55 -1.55 1.50 13.89
C GLY A 55 -0.85 1.57 15.25
N GLY A 56 -0.24 2.73 15.55
CA GLY A 56 0.44 2.97 16.83
C GLY A 56 -0.32 3.91 17.77
N GLY A 57 -1.54 4.31 17.41
CA GLY A 57 -2.37 5.21 18.22
C GLY A 57 -1.89 6.67 18.34
N GLU A 58 -0.80 7.03 17.66
CA GLU A 58 -0.24 8.38 17.63
C GLU A 58 -1.12 9.33 16.82
N GLU A 59 -1.24 10.59 17.23
CA GLU A 59 -2.00 11.59 16.48
C GLU A 59 -1.29 11.93 15.16
N TRP A 60 -2.08 12.06 14.09
CA TRP A 60 -1.54 12.47 12.80
C TRP A 60 -1.11 13.94 12.87
N ASP A 61 0.20 14.16 12.86
CA ASP A 61 0.81 15.49 12.87
C ASP A 61 1.42 15.77 11.48
N ASP A 62 0.71 16.57 10.69
CA ASP A 62 1.15 16.97 9.35
C ASP A 62 2.36 17.91 9.38
N THR A 63 2.62 18.58 10.50
CA THR A 63 3.81 19.44 10.70
C THR A 63 5.07 18.63 11.02
N LYS A 64 4.91 17.38 11.46
CA LYS A 64 5.99 16.40 11.66
C LYS A 64 6.18 15.46 10.48
N LEU A 65 5.47 15.65 9.37
CA LEU A 65 5.83 15.03 8.11
C LEU A 65 7.26 15.48 7.78
N GLN A 66 8.23 14.62 8.11
CA GLN A 66 9.57 14.68 7.54
C GLN A 66 9.35 14.85 6.05
N GLU A 67 9.91 15.91 5.45
CA GLU A 67 9.87 16.13 4.00
C GLU A 67 10.07 14.77 3.32
N GLY A 68 9.10 14.38 2.50
CA GLY A 68 8.90 13.00 2.04
C GLY A 68 9.98 12.55 1.06
N TYR A 69 11.23 12.50 1.51
CA TYR A 69 12.32 11.90 0.79
C TYR A 69 12.17 10.39 0.89
N ILE A 70 12.07 9.75 -0.27
CA ILE A 70 12.28 8.32 -0.34
C ILE A 70 13.78 8.06 -0.21
N THR A 71 14.15 7.15 0.70
CA THR A 71 15.51 6.67 0.78
C THR A 71 15.70 5.54 -0.20
N LEU A 72 16.80 5.56 -0.95
CA LEU A 72 17.24 4.43 -1.77
C LEU A 72 18.44 3.77 -1.10
N PRO A 73 18.56 2.43 -1.11
CA PRO A 73 19.71 1.75 -0.51
C PRO A 73 20.99 2.14 -1.26
N ILE A 74 22.06 2.45 -0.53
CA ILE A 74 23.34 2.89 -1.12
C ILE A 74 23.95 1.82 -2.04
N GLU A 75 23.60 0.56 -1.78
CA GLU A 75 23.99 -0.62 -2.56
C GLU A 75 23.51 -0.55 -4.01
N LEU A 76 22.46 0.21 -4.29
CA LEU A 76 22.02 0.48 -5.66
C LEU A 76 23.15 1.11 -6.50
N TRP A 77 23.97 1.96 -5.87
CA TRP A 77 25.14 2.58 -6.49
C TRP A 77 26.40 1.72 -6.32
N GLU A 78 26.70 1.31 -5.09
CA GLU A 78 27.97 0.64 -4.77
C GLU A 78 28.16 -0.68 -5.53
N ARG A 79 27.06 -1.41 -5.79
CA ARG A 79 27.10 -2.70 -6.48
C ARG A 79 26.72 -2.62 -7.96
N GLY A 80 26.53 -1.41 -8.48
CA GLY A 80 26.30 -1.18 -9.91
C GLY A 80 24.88 -1.47 -10.41
N TRP A 81 23.92 -1.76 -9.52
CA TRP A 81 22.52 -2.01 -9.90
C TRP A 81 21.90 -0.86 -10.70
N ILE A 82 22.27 0.39 -10.40
CA ILE A 82 21.79 1.58 -11.10
C ILE A 82 22.24 1.63 -12.58
N VAL A 83 23.34 0.95 -12.93
CA VAL A 83 23.87 0.91 -14.30
C VAL A 83 23.26 -0.27 -15.07
N THR A 84 22.96 -1.37 -14.37
CA THR A 84 22.46 -2.60 -15.00
C THR A 84 20.95 -2.58 -15.21
N LEU A 85 20.19 -1.99 -14.29
CA LEU A 85 18.75 -1.86 -14.42
C LEU A 85 18.39 -0.80 -15.45
N SER A 86 17.34 -1.06 -16.22
CA SER A 86 16.78 -0.06 -17.12
C SER A 86 16.22 1.12 -16.33
N GLY A 87 16.15 2.30 -16.97
CA GLY A 87 15.48 3.46 -16.37
C GLY A 87 14.03 3.18 -15.99
N THR A 88 13.37 2.24 -16.68
CA THR A 88 12.01 1.81 -16.34
C THR A 88 11.98 1.03 -15.04
N ALA A 89 12.88 0.07 -14.84
CA ALA A 89 12.98 -0.70 -13.60
C ALA A 89 13.36 0.20 -12.41
N ILE A 90 14.28 1.15 -12.61
CA ILE A 90 14.66 2.12 -11.57
C ILE A 90 13.46 3.00 -11.19
N ALA A 91 12.73 3.54 -12.16
CA ALA A 91 11.53 4.33 -11.90
C ALA A 91 10.49 3.51 -11.13
N LEU A 92 10.27 2.25 -11.50
CA LEU A 92 9.30 1.38 -10.83
C LEU A 92 9.72 1.05 -9.40
N LEU A 93 11.02 0.83 -9.15
CA LEU A 93 11.58 0.64 -7.81
C LEU A 93 11.33 1.87 -6.93
N VAL A 94 11.60 3.06 -7.47
CA VAL A 94 11.36 4.36 -6.82
C VAL A 94 9.88 4.54 -6.45
N ILE A 95 8.98 4.28 -7.40
CA ILE A 95 7.53 4.39 -7.18
C ILE A 95 7.06 3.42 -6.10
N LEU A 96 7.47 2.15 -6.19
CA LEU A 96 7.12 1.16 -5.18
C LEU A 96 7.69 1.53 -3.81
N ARG A 97 8.86 2.16 -3.75
CA ARG A 97 9.45 2.65 -2.48
C ARG A 97 8.71 3.85 -1.91
N GLU A 98 8.20 4.75 -2.75
CA GLU A 98 7.33 5.84 -2.33
C GLU A 98 6.02 5.31 -1.76
N LEU A 99 5.40 4.36 -2.45
CA LEU A 99 4.16 3.71 -2.00
C LEU A 99 4.31 2.98 -0.67
N THR A 100 5.50 2.44 -0.36
CA THR A 100 5.79 1.85 0.96
C THR A 100 6.20 2.88 2.01
N GLY A 101 6.26 4.17 1.67
CA GLY A 101 6.78 5.24 2.53
C GLY A 101 8.23 4.98 2.97
N GLY A 102 9.04 4.39 2.08
CA GLY A 102 10.43 4.05 2.36
C GLY A 102 10.64 2.81 3.25
N ARG A 103 9.57 2.17 3.74
CA ARG A 103 9.62 1.01 4.64
C ARG A 103 9.53 -0.32 3.88
N SER A 104 9.97 -1.40 4.52
CA SER A 104 9.65 -2.76 4.03
C SER A 104 8.18 -3.05 4.30
N ALA A 105 7.47 -3.53 3.28
CA ALA A 105 6.09 -4.01 3.39
C ALA A 105 6.08 -5.53 3.19
N PRO A 106 6.23 -6.35 4.26
CA PRO A 106 6.37 -7.80 4.13
C PRO A 106 5.16 -8.46 3.47
N ARG A 107 3.95 -7.91 3.70
CA ARG A 107 2.69 -8.35 3.10
C ARG A 107 2.52 -7.91 1.65
N GLY A 108 3.44 -7.11 1.10
CA GLY A 108 3.32 -6.52 -0.23
C GLY A 108 2.29 -5.39 -0.30
N ILE A 109 2.33 -4.64 -1.40
CA ILE A 109 1.42 -3.52 -1.66
C ILE A 109 0.67 -3.78 -2.96
N TYR A 110 -0.64 -3.60 -2.91
CA TYR A 110 -1.47 -3.52 -4.10
C TYR A 110 -1.41 -2.11 -4.68
N VAL A 111 -1.04 -1.98 -5.95
CA VAL A 111 -1.02 -0.69 -6.65
C VAL A 111 -2.24 -0.58 -7.55
N GLU A 112 -3.14 0.34 -7.21
CA GLU A 112 -4.33 0.60 -7.99
C GLU A 112 -4.02 1.16 -9.39
N ALA A 113 -4.87 0.86 -10.37
CA ALA A 113 -4.69 1.33 -11.74
C ALA A 113 -4.68 2.86 -11.87
N HIS A 114 -5.41 3.58 -11.01
CA HIS A 114 -5.42 5.05 -11.02
C HIS A 114 -4.06 5.61 -10.56
N ARG A 115 -3.48 5.05 -9.49
CA ARG A 115 -2.14 5.40 -8.97
C ARG A 115 -1.07 5.25 -10.04
N LYS A 116 -1.11 4.19 -10.86
CA LYS A 116 -0.15 4.00 -11.96
C LYS A 116 -0.13 5.16 -12.95
N ARG A 117 -1.30 5.72 -13.25
CA ARG A 117 -1.45 6.85 -14.19
C ARG A 117 -0.91 8.16 -13.62
N GLU A 118 -0.94 8.36 -12.30
CA GLU A 118 -0.40 9.56 -11.64
C GLU A 118 1.11 9.70 -11.86
N TYR A 119 1.84 8.58 -11.98
CA TYR A 119 3.27 8.58 -12.30
C TYR A 119 3.58 8.73 -13.80
N GLY A 120 2.56 8.90 -14.66
CA GLY A 120 2.73 9.05 -16.10
C GLY A 120 3.23 7.80 -16.83
N LEU A 121 3.15 6.62 -16.19
CA LEU A 121 3.58 5.36 -16.79
C LEU A 121 2.44 4.67 -17.53
N SER A 122 2.75 4.14 -18.72
CA SER A 122 1.83 3.24 -19.43
C SER A 122 1.79 1.85 -18.77
N ASP A 123 0.73 1.09 -18.98
CA ASP A 123 0.62 -0.28 -18.47
C ASP A 123 1.72 -1.21 -19.03
N ASP A 124 2.16 -0.98 -20.28
CA ASP A 124 3.27 -1.73 -20.89
C ASP A 124 4.61 -1.41 -20.19
N THR A 125 4.86 -0.13 -19.92
CA THR A 125 6.02 0.33 -19.14
C THR A 125 6.01 -0.28 -17.75
N TRP A 126 4.84 -0.30 -17.09
CA TRP A 126 4.67 -0.91 -15.79
C TRP A 126 5.01 -2.40 -15.82
N THR A 127 4.45 -3.12 -16.79
CA THR A 127 4.66 -4.56 -16.95
C THR A 127 6.12 -4.90 -17.22
N LYS A 128 6.80 -4.13 -18.08
CA LYS A 128 8.23 -4.31 -18.39
C LYS A 128 9.11 -4.10 -17.16
N GLY A 129 8.94 -2.99 -16.44
CA GLY A 129 9.73 -2.72 -15.23
C GLY A 129 9.45 -3.75 -14.12
N THR A 130 8.20 -4.17 -13.98
CA THR A 130 7.80 -5.23 -13.04
C THR A 130 8.48 -6.56 -13.37
N LYS A 131 8.51 -6.93 -14.66
CA LYS A 131 9.17 -8.15 -15.13
C LYS A 131 10.68 -8.10 -14.86
N GLU A 132 11.33 -7.00 -15.22
CA GLU A 132 12.77 -6.84 -15.04
C GLU A 132 13.18 -6.87 -13.56
N LEU A 133 12.45 -6.18 -12.68
CA LEU A 133 12.71 -6.24 -11.23
C LEU A 133 12.49 -7.64 -10.65
N ARG A 134 11.55 -8.41 -11.20
CA ARG A 134 11.33 -9.81 -10.80
C ARG A 134 12.50 -10.70 -11.25
N GLU A 135 12.93 -10.55 -12.50
CA GLU A 135 14.08 -11.28 -13.05
C GLU A 135 15.38 -10.95 -12.31
N ALA A 136 15.54 -9.70 -11.85
CA ALA A 136 16.64 -9.27 -11.00
C ALA A 136 16.53 -9.76 -9.54
N GLY A 137 15.44 -10.45 -9.16
CA GLY A 137 15.19 -10.88 -7.78
C GLY A 137 14.90 -9.73 -6.81
N LEU A 138 14.62 -8.52 -7.30
CA LEU A 138 14.36 -7.33 -6.47
C LEU A 138 12.88 -7.12 -6.17
N LEU A 139 11.99 -7.83 -6.86
CA LEU A 139 10.55 -7.75 -6.68
C LEU A 139 9.93 -9.15 -6.63
N ARG A 140 9.09 -9.36 -5.61
CA ARG A 140 8.17 -10.51 -5.52
C ARG A 140 6.74 -10.04 -5.78
N ILE A 141 5.97 -10.84 -6.48
CA ILE A 141 4.56 -10.57 -6.78
C ILE A 141 3.74 -11.77 -6.34
N ILE A 142 2.76 -11.55 -5.47
CA ILE A 142 1.82 -12.58 -5.02
C ILE A 142 0.44 -12.21 -5.56
N GLU A 143 -0.24 -13.16 -6.21
CA GLU A 143 -1.65 -12.98 -6.60
C GLU A 143 -2.52 -13.35 -5.40
N GLU A 144 -3.26 -12.38 -4.89
CA GLU A 144 -4.27 -12.57 -3.85
C GLU A 144 -5.67 -12.53 -4.50
N VAL A 145 -6.46 -13.57 -4.25
CA VAL A 145 -7.85 -13.64 -4.70
C VAL A 145 -8.76 -13.31 -3.53
N GLU A 146 -9.26 -12.08 -3.49
CA GLU A 146 -10.20 -11.66 -2.46
C GLU A 146 -11.62 -12.08 -2.86
N THR A 147 -12.19 -13.02 -2.11
CA THR A 147 -13.58 -13.50 -2.27
C THR A 147 -14.53 -12.75 -1.33
N SER A 148 -14.68 -11.44 -1.55
CA SER A 148 -15.65 -10.62 -0.83
C SER A 148 -17.02 -10.68 -1.53
N ARG A 149 -17.95 -11.52 -1.02
CA ARG A 149 -19.39 -11.67 -1.40
C ARG A 149 -19.77 -11.09 -2.78
N GLY A 150 -19.12 -11.56 -3.85
CA GLY A 150 -19.19 -11.00 -5.21
C GLY A 150 -18.20 -11.68 -6.16
N GLU A 151 -18.03 -11.12 -7.37
CA GLU A 151 -17.09 -11.62 -8.39
C GLU A 151 -15.65 -11.63 -7.82
N PRO A 152 -14.91 -12.75 -7.90
CA PRO A 152 -13.55 -12.82 -7.38
C PRO A 152 -12.65 -11.79 -8.05
N ARG A 153 -12.04 -10.91 -7.23
CA ARG A 153 -11.08 -9.92 -7.70
C ARG A 153 -9.66 -10.42 -7.44
N ARG A 154 -8.87 -10.50 -8.50
CA ARG A 154 -7.45 -10.84 -8.46
C ARG A 154 -6.65 -9.57 -8.24
N ARG A 155 -5.79 -9.57 -7.22
CA ARG A 155 -4.90 -8.45 -6.89
C ARG A 155 -3.46 -8.92 -6.87
N ASN A 156 -2.58 -8.13 -7.47
CA ASN A 156 -1.15 -8.39 -7.42
C ASN A 156 -0.52 -7.58 -6.29
N LEU A 157 -0.02 -8.27 -5.28
CA LEU A 157 0.73 -7.69 -4.17
C LEU A 157 2.20 -7.64 -4.52
N HIS A 158 2.77 -6.44 -4.55
CA HIS A 158 4.16 -6.18 -4.88
C HIS A 158 5.00 -6.04 -3.60
N THR A 159 6.00 -6.90 -3.40
CA THR A 159 6.95 -6.80 -2.29
C THR A 159 8.36 -6.54 -2.81
N LEU A 160 8.96 -5.41 -2.43
CA LEU A 160 10.37 -5.13 -2.72
C LEU A 160 11.30 -5.96 -1.82
N LEU A 161 12.29 -6.60 -2.42
CA LEU A 161 13.29 -7.43 -1.74
C LEU A 161 14.64 -6.71 -1.68
N LEU A 162 14.67 -5.56 -1.02
CA LEU A 162 15.84 -4.67 -1.04
C LEU A 162 17.10 -5.27 -0.39
N ASP A 163 16.94 -6.25 0.51
CA ASP A 163 18.08 -6.99 1.06
C ASP A 163 18.87 -7.74 -0.03
N ASN A 164 18.24 -8.05 -1.17
CA ASN A 164 18.93 -8.69 -2.28
C ASN A 164 19.94 -7.74 -2.95
N LEU A 165 19.75 -6.42 -2.86
CA LEU A 165 20.77 -5.46 -3.29
C LEU A 165 22.08 -5.63 -2.50
N LYS A 166 21.99 -6.00 -1.21
CA LYS A 166 23.14 -6.25 -0.32
C LYS A 166 23.72 -7.64 -0.45
N ASN A 167 22.93 -8.62 -0.89
CA ASN A 167 23.35 -10.02 -0.88
C ASN A 167 23.87 -10.49 -2.24
N TYR A 168 23.43 -9.85 -3.33
CA TYR A 168 23.73 -10.29 -4.69
C TYR A 168 24.35 -9.17 -5.53
N HIS A 169 25.06 -9.56 -6.58
CA HIS A 169 25.47 -8.66 -7.65
C HIS A 169 24.46 -8.68 -8.82
N PRO A 170 24.45 -7.65 -9.67
CA PRO A 170 23.64 -7.66 -10.88
C PRO A 170 23.87 -8.93 -11.72
N GLY A 171 22.79 -9.66 -12.00
CA GLY A 171 22.83 -10.93 -12.74
C GLY A 171 22.94 -12.17 -11.86
N GLU A 172 23.23 -12.02 -10.57
CA GLU A 172 23.09 -13.08 -9.58
C GLU A 172 21.67 -13.02 -8.99
N VAL A 173 20.89 -14.07 -9.23
CA VAL A 173 19.49 -14.12 -8.77
C VAL A 173 19.37 -15.23 -7.73
N PRO A 174 18.80 -14.94 -6.54
CA PRO A 174 18.49 -15.99 -5.58
C PRO A 174 17.62 -17.07 -6.20
N GLU A 175 17.96 -18.34 -5.99
CA GLU A 175 17.24 -19.50 -6.52
C GLU A 175 15.74 -19.47 -6.14
N ASP A 176 15.44 -18.96 -4.94
CA ASP A 176 14.08 -18.80 -4.41
C ASP A 176 13.26 -17.69 -5.08
N ALA A 177 13.90 -16.69 -5.71
CA ALA A 177 13.18 -15.63 -6.42
C ALA A 177 12.50 -16.13 -7.70
N ALA A 178 13.03 -17.22 -8.30
CA ALA A 178 12.41 -17.89 -9.43
C ALA A 178 11.16 -18.71 -9.04
N ALA A 179 11.05 -19.14 -7.78
CA ALA A 179 10.00 -20.03 -7.29
C ALA A 179 8.68 -19.32 -6.90
N ALA A 180 8.69 -18.00 -6.69
CA ALA A 180 7.57 -17.26 -6.11
C ALA A 180 6.36 -17.00 -7.06
N SER A 181 6.11 -17.88 -8.02
CA SER A 181 4.95 -17.80 -8.93
C SER A 181 3.77 -18.69 -8.54
N GLU A 182 3.84 -19.39 -7.39
CA GLU A 182 2.72 -20.19 -6.91
C GLU A 182 1.65 -19.29 -6.26
N PRO A 183 0.38 -19.38 -6.69
CA PRO A 183 -0.70 -18.64 -6.08
C PRO A 183 -0.88 -19.09 -4.63
N VAL A 184 -0.83 -18.15 -3.69
CA VAL A 184 -1.24 -18.42 -2.31
C VAL A 184 -2.75 -18.64 -2.36
N GLY A 185 -3.15 -19.91 -2.16
CA GLY A 185 -4.56 -20.30 -2.13
C GLY A 185 -5.35 -19.45 -1.13
N PRO A 186 -6.66 -19.29 -1.32
CA PRO A 186 -7.48 -18.40 -0.52
C PRO A 186 -7.32 -18.72 0.97
N HIS A 187 -6.98 -17.70 1.77
CA HIS A 187 -7.01 -17.78 3.23
C HIS A 187 -8.47 -17.94 3.66
N PHE A 188 -8.83 -19.15 4.11
CA PHE A 188 -10.07 -19.42 4.82
C PHE A 188 -9.78 -19.23 6.32
N GLU A 189 -10.36 -18.18 6.92
CA GLU A 189 -10.66 -18.11 8.37
C GLU A 189 -12.18 -18.11 8.56
#